data_AF-A0A820K9X1-F1
#
_entry.id   AF-A0A820K9X1-F1
#
_cell.length_a   1.000
_cell.length_b   1.000
_cell.length_c   1.000
_cell.angle_alpha   90.00
_cell.angle_beta   90.00
_cell.angle_gamma   90.00
#
_symmetry.space_group_name_H-M   'P 1'
#
loop_
_entity.id
_entity.type
_entity.pdbx_description
1 polymer ?
#
loop_
_entity_poly.entity_id
_entity_poly.type
_entity_poly.pdbx_seq_one_letter_code
_entity_poly.pdbx_strand_id
1 'polypeptide(L)'
;YRRLNNAIGHICFAAYAWFDYDRMHEKHWRHHNHTGIVKDDPDYHNGESIGFFSWYFHFMQEYVSIKQSIKMTLWVTSLLFIFSVPIANIIIYMLICGLCSSLRLFYFGTYIPHRPIIINGKFEKKMPWEKSKSSNVNRWISFLCCYHFDYHWEHHRWPYVPWWDLWK
;
A
#
# COMPACT_ATOMS: atom_id res chain seq x y z
N TYR A 1 -13.81 19.08 -6.11
CA TYR A 1 -12.49 19.74 -5.98
C TYR A 1 -11.32 18.91 -6.54
N ARG A 2 -11.38 18.42 -7.79
CA ARG A 2 -10.39 17.45 -8.31
C ARG A 2 -8.94 17.97 -8.36
N ARG A 3 -8.75 19.21 -8.84
CA ARG A 3 -7.41 19.82 -8.96
C ARG A 3 -6.72 19.99 -7.60
N LEU A 4 -7.47 20.43 -6.59
CA LEU A 4 -6.96 20.58 -5.23
C LEU A 4 -6.58 19.23 -4.61
N ASN A 5 -7.44 18.21 -4.76
CA ASN A 5 -7.14 16.87 -4.24
C ASN A 5 -5.88 16.28 -4.88
N ASN A 6 -5.69 16.46 -6.20
CA ASN A 6 -4.48 16.01 -6.88
C ASN A 6 -3.25 16.76 -6.35
N ALA A 7 -3.32 18.09 -6.21
CA ALA A 7 -2.22 18.88 -5.68
C ALA A 7 -1.80 18.42 -4.27
N ILE A 8 -2.77 18.20 -3.38
CA ILE A 8 -2.53 17.65 -2.04
C ILE A 8 -1.89 16.26 -2.15
N GLY A 9 -2.42 15.40 -3.03
CA GLY A 9 -1.87 14.07 -3.30
C GLY A 9 -0.40 14.11 -3.71
N HIS A 10 -0.02 14.95 -4.68
CA HIS A 10 1.37 15.12 -5.09
C HIS A 10 2.27 15.56 -3.93
N ILE A 11 1.82 16.52 -3.11
CA ILE A 11 2.60 17.00 -1.95
C ILE A 11 2.78 15.88 -0.93
N CYS A 12 1.71 15.18 -0.56
CA CYS A 12 1.76 14.10 0.43
C CYS A 12 2.65 12.93 -0.03
N PHE A 13 2.53 12.48 -1.28
CA PHE A 13 3.34 11.38 -1.80
C PHE A 13 4.81 11.77 -1.99
N ALA A 14 5.07 13.02 -2.40
CA ALA A 14 6.42 13.55 -2.46
C ALA A 14 7.06 13.63 -1.06
N ALA A 15 6.32 14.13 -0.06
CA ALA A 15 6.79 14.22 1.32
C ALA A 15 7.00 12.85 1.97
N TYR A 16 6.22 11.84 1.59
CA TYR A 16 6.33 10.49 2.16
C TYR A 16 7.65 9.81 1.78
N ALA A 17 7.99 9.74 0.49
CA ALA A 17 9.28 9.21 0.04
C ALA A 17 9.58 9.53 -1.43
N TRP A 18 9.24 10.74 -1.89
CA TRP A 18 9.34 11.15 -3.30
C TRP A 18 8.55 10.26 -4.28
N PHE A 19 7.44 9.66 -3.82
CA PHE A 19 6.59 8.86 -4.68
C PHE A 19 5.89 9.73 -5.72
N ASP A 20 5.66 9.14 -6.89
CA ASP A 20 4.93 9.74 -8.00
C ASP A 20 3.44 9.46 -7.84
N TYR A 21 2.68 10.48 -7.42
CA TYR A 21 1.24 10.37 -7.19
C TYR A 21 0.47 9.83 -8.40
N ASP A 22 0.80 10.25 -9.63
CA ASP A 22 0.06 9.82 -10.83
C ASP A 22 0.25 8.33 -11.08
N ARG A 23 1.49 7.84 -10.94
CA ARG A 23 1.80 6.40 -11.03
C ARG A 23 1.12 5.60 -9.93
N MET A 24 1.06 6.12 -8.70
CA MET A 24 0.37 5.44 -7.60
C MET A 24 -1.14 5.39 -7.83
N HIS A 25 -1.72 6.49 -8.32
CA HIS A 25 -3.13 6.58 -8.68
C HIS A 25 -3.51 5.62 -9.80
N GLU A 26 -2.70 5.54 -10.86
CA GLU A 26 -2.89 4.60 -11.97
C GLU A 26 -2.87 3.15 -11.49
N LYS A 27 -1.85 2.75 -10.71
CA LYS A 27 -1.75 1.40 -10.15
C LYS A 27 -2.91 1.05 -9.24
N HIS A 28 -3.32 2.00 -8.39
CA HIS A 28 -4.48 1.81 -7.53
C HIS A 28 -5.74 1.49 -8.33
N TRP A 29 -6.04 2.26 -9.39
CA TRP A 29 -7.18 1.96 -10.25
C TRP A 29 -7.01 0.67 -11.05
N ARG A 30 -5.78 0.32 -11.43
CA ARG A 30 -5.50 -0.96 -12.08
C ARG A 30 -5.83 -2.12 -11.16
N HIS A 31 -5.49 -2.03 -9.87
CA HIS A 31 -5.90 -2.98 -8.84
C HIS A 31 -7.42 -3.08 -8.72
N HIS A 32 -8.15 -1.97 -8.58
CA HIS A 32 -9.63 -1.97 -8.53
C HIS A 32 -10.27 -2.61 -9.76
N ASN A 33 -9.76 -2.32 -10.96
CA ASN A 33 -10.34 -2.81 -12.21
C ASN A 33 -10.03 -4.29 -12.51
N HIS A 34 -8.93 -4.81 -11.95
CA HIS A 34 -8.43 -6.15 -12.29
C HIS A 34 -8.15 -7.01 -11.06
N THR A 35 -8.80 -6.73 -9.92
CA THR A 35 -8.49 -7.35 -8.62
C THR A 35 -8.37 -8.88 -8.72
N GLY A 36 -7.23 -9.41 -8.25
CA GLY A 36 -6.96 -10.84 -8.26
C GLY A 36 -6.68 -11.47 -9.63
N ILE A 37 -6.50 -10.68 -10.68
CA ILE A 37 -6.06 -11.15 -12.00
C ILE A 37 -4.53 -11.11 -12.05
N VAL A 38 -3.91 -12.29 -12.18
CA VAL A 38 -2.45 -12.44 -12.24
C VAL A 38 -1.88 -11.63 -13.43
N LYS A 39 -0.81 -10.86 -13.18
CA LYS A 39 -0.15 -9.89 -14.09
C LYS A 39 -0.88 -8.56 -14.30
N ASP A 40 -2.20 -8.51 -14.11
CA ASP A 40 -2.97 -7.29 -14.32
C ASP A 40 -3.19 -6.49 -13.04
N ASP A 41 -3.36 -7.17 -11.92
CA ASP A 41 -3.42 -6.55 -10.61
C ASP A 41 -2.01 -6.33 -10.04
N PRO A 42 -1.56 -5.08 -9.86
CA PRO A 42 -0.25 -4.78 -9.27
C PRO A 42 -0.11 -5.29 -7.82
N ASP A 43 -1.23 -5.47 -7.12
CA ASP A 43 -1.27 -5.92 -5.73
C ASP A 43 -1.39 -7.44 -5.62
N TYR A 44 -1.64 -8.15 -6.74
CA TYR A 44 -1.79 -9.60 -6.75
C TYR A 44 -0.57 -10.28 -7.34
N HIS A 45 0.05 -11.16 -6.55
CA HIS A 45 1.29 -11.79 -6.96
C HIS A 45 1.09 -12.85 -8.05
N ASN A 46 0.54 -14.02 -7.70
CA ASN A 46 0.45 -15.14 -8.65
C ASN A 46 -0.73 -16.09 -8.43
N GLY A 47 -1.60 -15.83 -7.45
CA GLY A 47 -2.73 -16.69 -7.12
C GLY A 47 -2.39 -18.10 -6.62
N GLU A 48 -1.12 -18.34 -6.27
CA GLU A 48 -0.65 -19.55 -5.62
C GLU A 48 -0.03 -19.15 -4.28
N SER A 49 0.06 -20.07 -3.31
CA SER A 49 0.61 -19.73 -1.98
C SER A 49 2.09 -19.38 -2.08
N ILE A 50 2.34 -18.08 -2.16
CA ILE A 50 3.65 -17.51 -1.95
C ILE A 50 3.70 -16.92 -0.55
N GLY A 51 4.77 -17.25 0.17
CA GLY A 51 4.99 -16.78 1.53
C GLY A 51 4.90 -15.25 1.63
N PHE A 52 4.39 -14.79 2.77
CA PHE A 52 4.11 -13.37 3.06
C PHE A 52 5.20 -12.41 2.54
N PHE A 53 6.47 -12.69 2.87
CA PHE A 53 7.58 -11.81 2.49
C PHE A 53 7.83 -11.75 0.99
N SER A 54 7.69 -12.84 0.26
CA SER A 54 7.92 -12.82 -1.20
C SER A 54 6.85 -12.00 -1.91
N TRP A 55 5.59 -12.08 -1.46
CA TRP A 55 4.54 -11.19 -1.98
C TRP A 55 4.82 -9.74 -1.58
N TYR A 56 5.25 -9.48 -0.34
CA TYR A 56 5.65 -8.12 0.06
C TYR A 56 6.76 -7.55 -0.84
N PHE A 57 7.79 -8.34 -1.18
CA PHE A 57 8.84 -7.89 -2.09
C PHE A 57 8.30 -7.60 -3.49
N HIS A 58 7.43 -8.45 -4.03
CA HIS A 58 6.77 -8.21 -5.32
C HIS A 58 5.98 -6.90 -5.30
N PHE A 59 5.17 -6.68 -4.25
CA PHE A 59 4.43 -5.43 -4.04
C PHE A 59 5.39 -4.23 -4.02
N MET A 60 6.47 -4.29 -3.24
CA MET A 60 7.43 -3.19 -3.19
C MET A 60 8.11 -2.91 -4.54
N GLN A 61 8.43 -3.94 -5.32
CA GLN A 61 9.00 -3.78 -6.67
C GLN A 61 8.03 -3.11 -7.63
N GLU A 62 6.73 -3.37 -7.49
CA GLU A 62 5.71 -2.76 -8.31
C GLU A 62 5.59 -1.26 -8.00
N TYR A 63 5.74 -0.84 -6.73
CA TYR A 63 5.50 0.56 -6.33
C TYR A 63 6.77 1.42 -6.24
N VAL A 64 7.92 0.85 -5.88
CA VAL A 64 9.19 1.59 -5.79
C VAL A 64 9.79 1.75 -7.20
N SER A 65 10.23 2.97 -7.55
CA SER A 65 10.90 3.20 -8.84
C SER A 65 12.36 3.57 -8.64
N ILE A 66 13.20 3.25 -9.63
CA ILE A 66 14.62 3.63 -9.63
C ILE A 66 14.78 5.16 -9.49
N LYS A 67 13.95 5.94 -10.18
CA LYS A 67 13.98 7.42 -10.10
C LYS A 67 13.71 7.91 -8.68
N GLN A 68 12.71 7.33 -8.00
CA GLN A 68 12.37 7.66 -6.61
C GLN A 68 13.49 7.20 -5.65
N SER A 69 14.06 6.01 -5.84
CA SER A 69 15.20 5.53 -5.05
C SER A 69 16.41 6.47 -5.16
N ILE A 70 16.73 6.96 -6.35
CA ILE A 70 17.83 7.95 -6.53
C ILE A 70 17.52 9.24 -5.75
N LYS A 71 16.30 9.78 -5.83
CA LYS A 71 15.90 10.98 -5.08
C LYS A 71 16.01 10.77 -3.57
N MET A 72 15.57 9.61 -3.07
CA MET A 72 15.67 9.26 -1.66
C MET A 72 17.13 9.12 -1.20
N THR A 73 17.99 8.48 -2.00
CA THR A 73 19.42 8.39 -1.70
C THR A 73 20.04 9.77 -1.59
N LEU A 74 19.81 10.65 -2.57
CA LEU A 74 20.33 12.02 -2.53
C LEU A 74 19.82 12.77 -1.30
N TRP A 75 18.53 12.65 -0.97
CA TRP A 75 17.95 13.29 0.21
C TRP A 75 18.58 12.80 1.51
N VAL A 76 18.72 11.49 1.71
CA VAL A 76 19.38 10.90 2.88
C VAL A 76 20.84 11.34 2.98
N THR A 77 21.56 11.34 1.86
CA THR A 77 22.95 11.82 1.80
C THR A 77 23.03 13.31 2.18
N SER A 78 22.12 14.16 1.71
CA SER A 78 22.07 15.57 2.12
C SER A 78 21.80 15.73 3.62
N LEU A 79 20.87 14.95 4.19
CA LEU A 79 20.61 14.98 5.64
C LEU A 79 21.85 14.61 6.44
N LEU A 80 22.59 13.59 6.00
CA LEU A 80 23.78 13.12 6.71
C LEU A 80 24.96 14.10 6.60
N PHE A 81 25.27 14.59 5.40
CA PHE A 81 26.51 15.34 5.15
C PHE A 81 26.36 16.85 5.11
N ILE A 82 25.19 17.37 4.70
CA ILE A 82 24.95 18.82 4.61
C ILE A 82 24.30 19.33 5.89
N PHE A 83 23.28 18.62 6.38
CA PHE A 83 22.53 19.02 7.57
C PHE A 83 23.02 18.38 8.86
N SER A 84 24.04 17.50 8.77
CA SER A 84 24.65 16.81 9.92
C SER A 84 23.63 16.12 10.84
N VAL A 85 22.56 15.58 10.26
CA VAL A 85 21.52 14.88 11.01
C VAL A 85 22.10 13.58 11.58
N PRO A 86 21.89 13.28 12.88
CA PRO A 86 22.36 12.04 13.47
C PRO A 86 21.84 10.81 12.72
N ILE A 87 22.73 9.87 12.43
CA ILE A 87 22.38 8.64 11.68
C ILE A 87 21.24 7.86 12.34
N ALA A 88 21.17 7.87 13.69
CA ALA A 88 20.09 7.24 14.44
C ALA A 88 18.71 7.81 14.06
N ASN A 89 18.60 9.13 13.87
CA ASN A 89 17.35 9.76 13.47
C ASN A 89 16.96 9.36 12.04
N ILE A 90 17.92 9.28 11.12
CA ILE A 90 17.68 8.82 9.74
C ILE A 90 17.17 7.38 9.75
N ILE A 91 17.83 6.49 10.52
CA ILE A 91 17.43 5.09 10.65
C ILE A 91 16.02 4.96 11.21
N ILE A 92 15.71 5.66 12.31
CA ILE A 92 14.39 5.56 12.96
C ILE A 92 13.30 6.12 12.04
N TYR A 93 13.43 7.38 11.64
CA TYR A 93 12.32 8.10 11.00
C TYR A 93 12.17 7.82 9.51
N MET A 94 13.24 7.49 8.80
CA MET A 94 13.16 7.25 7.36
C MET A 94 13.14 5.75 7.02
N LEU A 95 13.99 4.95 7.65
CA LEU A 95 14.07 3.51 7.35
C LEU A 95 13.01 2.72 8.13
N ILE A 96 13.06 2.75 9.47
CA ILE A 96 12.18 1.92 10.31
C ILE A 96 10.73 2.36 10.16
N CYS A 97 10.42 3.64 10.37
CA CYS A 97 9.04 4.13 10.21
C CYS A 97 8.51 3.93 8.78
N GLY A 98 9.34 4.17 7.76
CA GLY A 98 8.97 3.93 6.35
C GLY A 98 8.64 2.47 6.07
N LEU A 99 9.49 1.54 6.55
CA LEU A 99 9.30 0.10 6.39
C LEU A 99 8.08 -0.41 7.17
N CYS A 100 7.88 0.04 8.41
CA CYS A 100 6.70 -0.30 9.19
C CYS A 100 5.42 0.22 8.52
N SER A 101 5.46 1.44 7.97
CA SER A 101 4.33 2.02 7.25
C SER A 101 3.97 1.21 5.99
N SER A 102 4.96 0.82 5.17
CA SER A 102 4.71 0.00 3.97
C SER A 102 4.27 -1.42 4.31
N LEU A 103 4.86 -2.05 5.33
CA LEU A 103 4.43 -3.36 5.82
C LEU A 103 2.99 -3.33 6.32
N ARG A 104 2.61 -2.28 7.05
CA ARG A 104 1.25 -2.09 7.55
C ARG A 104 0.25 -1.94 6.40
N LEU A 105 0.55 -1.09 5.42
CA LEU A 105 -0.26 -0.91 4.22
C LEU A 105 -0.41 -2.24 3.47
N PHE A 106 0.69 -2.94 3.21
CA PHE A 106 0.66 -4.23 2.52
C PHE A 106 -0.15 -5.27 3.30
N TYR A 107 0.03 -5.36 4.62
CA TYR A 107 -0.64 -6.37 5.43
C TYR A 107 -2.17 -6.19 5.42
N PHE A 108 -2.65 -5.00 5.78
CA PHE A 108 -4.09 -4.73 5.89
C PHE A 108 -4.76 -4.40 4.56
N GLY A 109 -4.02 -3.80 3.64
CA GLY A 109 -4.52 -3.32 2.35
C GLY A 109 -4.35 -4.27 1.19
N THR A 110 -3.49 -5.28 1.31
CA THR A 110 -3.20 -6.18 0.18
C THR A 110 -3.25 -7.65 0.61
N TYR A 111 -2.41 -8.06 1.56
CA TYR A 111 -2.22 -9.46 1.90
C TYR A 111 -3.44 -10.11 2.54
N ILE A 112 -3.94 -9.56 3.65
CA ILE A 112 -5.13 -10.11 4.33
C ILE A 112 -6.38 -10.10 3.45
N PRO A 113 -6.73 -8.98 2.78
CA PRO A 113 -7.95 -8.92 1.99
C PRO A 113 -7.90 -9.85 0.76
N HIS A 114 -6.74 -9.97 0.10
CA HIS A 114 -6.65 -10.66 -1.20
C HIS A 114 -5.98 -12.02 -1.16
N ARG A 115 -5.49 -12.49 -0.01
CA ARG A 115 -4.92 -13.84 0.08
C ARG A 115 -5.96 -14.90 -0.30
N PRO A 116 -5.63 -15.82 -1.22
CA PRO A 116 -6.57 -16.82 -1.68
C PRO A 116 -7.05 -17.74 -0.56
N ILE A 117 -8.31 -18.17 -0.67
CA ILE A 117 -8.91 -19.14 0.26
C ILE A 117 -8.51 -20.55 -0.18
N ILE A 118 -8.30 -21.44 0.79
CA ILE A 118 -8.06 -22.86 0.52
C ILE A 118 -9.41 -23.57 0.47
N ILE A 119 -9.73 -24.17 -0.68
CA ILE A 119 -10.92 -24.99 -0.89
C ILE A 119 -10.45 -26.39 -1.30
N ASN A 120 -10.83 -27.41 -0.52
CA ASN A 120 -10.45 -28.82 -0.75
C ASN A 120 -8.92 -29.02 -0.92
N GLY A 121 -8.12 -28.33 -0.10
CA GLY A 121 -6.66 -28.42 -0.13
C GLY A 121 -5.98 -27.71 -1.30
N LYS A 122 -6.71 -26.91 -2.10
CA LYS A 122 -6.16 -26.11 -3.20
C LYS A 122 -6.49 -24.64 -3.01
N PHE A 123 -5.58 -23.76 -3.41
CA PHE A 123 -5.83 -22.33 -3.44
C PHE A 123 -6.84 -21.99 -4.53
N GLU A 124 -7.83 -21.20 -4.17
CA GLU A 124 -8.73 -20.62 -5.15
C GLU A 124 -7.96 -19.62 -6.03
N LYS A 125 -7.85 -19.91 -7.34
CA LYS A 125 -7.10 -19.07 -8.27
C LYS A 125 -7.78 -17.73 -8.60
N LYS A 126 -9.07 -17.58 -8.27
CA LYS A 126 -9.85 -16.36 -8.54
C LYS A 126 -10.09 -15.60 -7.24
N MET A 127 -9.54 -14.40 -7.14
CA MET A 127 -9.71 -13.49 -6.00
C MET A 127 -10.26 -12.12 -6.47
N PRO A 128 -11.47 -12.07 -7.04
CA PRO A 128 -12.07 -10.79 -7.42
C PRO A 128 -12.41 -9.96 -6.18
N TRP A 129 -12.63 -8.67 -6.35
CA TRP A 129 -12.82 -7.73 -5.24
C TRP A 129 -14.00 -8.09 -4.33
N GLU A 130 -15.04 -8.76 -4.84
CA GLU A 130 -16.19 -9.21 -4.06
C GLU A 130 -15.80 -10.26 -3.00
N LYS A 131 -14.64 -10.92 -3.16
CA LYS A 131 -14.06 -11.88 -2.21
C LYS A 131 -13.02 -11.27 -1.29
N SER A 132 -12.74 -9.97 -1.44
CA SER A 132 -11.86 -9.27 -0.51
C SER A 132 -12.46 -9.27 0.90
N LYS A 133 -11.58 -9.27 1.90
CA LYS A 133 -11.99 -9.42 3.31
C LYS A 133 -11.87 -8.10 4.03
N SER A 134 -12.89 -7.78 4.80
CA SER A 134 -12.85 -6.71 5.79
C SER A 134 -12.57 -7.26 7.18
N SER A 135 -11.94 -6.45 8.03
CA SER A 135 -11.75 -6.79 9.43
C SER A 135 -13.06 -6.64 10.21
N ASN A 136 -13.18 -7.39 11.32
CA ASN A 136 -14.28 -7.26 12.27
C ASN A 136 -13.86 -6.56 13.57
N VAL A 137 -12.77 -5.79 13.54
CA VAL A 137 -12.31 -5.07 14.74
C VAL A 137 -13.15 -3.82 14.96
N ASN A 138 -13.13 -3.28 16.18
CA ASN A 138 -13.81 -2.02 16.46
C ASN A 138 -13.14 -0.84 15.71
N ARG A 139 -13.88 0.25 15.53
CA ARG A 139 -13.43 1.46 14.80
C ARG A 139 -12.08 2.00 15.25
N TRP A 140 -11.78 1.98 16.56
CA TRP A 140 -10.52 2.53 17.07
C TRP A 140 -9.33 1.69 16.66
N ILE A 141 -9.48 0.36 16.71
CA ILE A 141 -8.44 -0.57 16.26
C ILE A 141 -8.28 -0.49 14.75
N SER A 142 -9.38 -0.41 13.98
CA SER A 142 -9.35 -0.26 12.52
C SER A 142 -8.59 1.01 12.07
N PHE A 143 -8.79 2.13 12.78
CA PHE A 143 -8.01 3.35 12.54
C PHE A 143 -6.49 3.11 12.73
N LEU A 144 -6.10 2.39 13.79
CA LEU A 144 -4.71 2.06 14.06
C LEU A 144 -4.12 1.05 13.06
N CYS A 145 -4.93 0.09 12.59
CA CYS A 145 -4.57 -0.90 11.60
C CYS A 145 -4.07 -0.22 10.32
N CYS A 146 -4.90 0.59 9.67
CA CYS A 146 -4.49 1.33 8.48
C CYS A 146 -5.49 2.44 8.11
N TYR A 147 -5.87 3.31 9.04
CA TYR A 147 -6.82 4.38 8.78
C TYR A 147 -8.15 3.86 8.19
N HIS A 148 -8.71 2.78 8.73
CA HIS A 148 -9.92 2.14 8.23
C HIS A 148 -9.80 1.41 6.89
N PHE A 149 -8.60 1.33 6.31
CA PHE A 149 -8.38 0.60 5.06
C PHE A 149 -8.52 -0.93 5.19
N ASP A 150 -8.63 -1.43 6.41
CA ASP A 150 -8.99 -2.80 6.72
C ASP A 150 -10.48 -3.11 6.47
N TYR A 151 -11.34 -2.10 6.24
CA TYR A 151 -12.64 -2.24 5.57
C TYR A 151 -12.45 -2.32 4.05
N HIS A 152 -11.70 -3.33 3.62
CA HIS A 152 -11.18 -3.37 2.27
C HIS A 152 -12.26 -3.72 1.23
N TRP A 153 -13.24 -4.54 1.61
CA TRP A 153 -14.38 -4.84 0.74
C TRP A 153 -15.21 -3.58 0.45
N GLU A 154 -15.48 -2.78 1.49
CA GLU A 154 -16.19 -1.51 1.40
C GLU A 154 -15.40 -0.52 0.54
N HIS A 155 -14.08 -0.48 0.69
CA HIS A 155 -13.22 0.33 -0.15
C HIS A 155 -13.33 -0.04 -1.65
N HIS A 156 -13.33 -1.32 -1.99
CA HIS A 156 -13.56 -1.76 -3.38
C HIS A 156 -14.96 -1.43 -3.88
N ARG A 157 -15.97 -1.61 -3.02
CA ARG A 157 -17.36 -1.32 -3.37
C ARG A 157 -17.61 0.17 -3.60
N TRP A 158 -16.97 1.03 -2.80
CA TRP A 158 -17.15 2.48 -2.78
C TRP A 158 -15.80 3.22 -2.71
N PRO A 159 -14.98 3.18 -3.78
CA PRO A 159 -13.62 3.73 -3.78
C PRO A 159 -13.56 5.26 -3.64
N TYR A 160 -14.71 5.93 -3.78
CA TYR A 160 -14.85 7.37 -3.60
C TYR A 160 -15.08 7.78 -2.13
N VAL A 161 -15.39 6.84 -1.25
CA VAL A 161 -15.60 7.10 0.18
C VAL A 161 -14.24 7.37 0.82
N PRO A 162 -14.06 8.50 1.52
CA PRO A 162 -12.80 8.81 2.15
C PRO A 162 -12.55 7.90 3.36
N TRP A 163 -11.29 7.69 3.70
CA TRP A 163 -10.88 6.72 4.73
C TRP A 163 -11.54 6.95 6.10
N TRP A 164 -11.80 8.21 6.50
CA TRP A 164 -12.44 8.53 7.78
C TRP A 164 -13.93 8.18 7.85
N ASP A 165 -14.54 7.84 6.71
CA ASP A 165 -15.96 7.54 6.58
C ASP A 165 -16.24 6.08 6.18
N LEU A 166 -15.20 5.30 5.87
CA LEU A 166 -15.31 3.90 5.42
C LEU A 166 -15.96 2.95 6.43
N TRP A 167 -15.95 3.30 7.72
CA TRP A 167 -16.48 2.44 8.79
C TRP A 167 -18.00 2.53 8.98
N LYS A 168 -18.67 3.45 8.26
CA LYS A 168 -20.11 3.70 8.37
C LYS A 168 -20.89 2.85 7.38
#